data_AF-A0A9J6BE41-F1
#
_entry.id   AF-A0A9J6BE41-F1
#
_cell.length_a   1.000
_cell.length_b   1.000
_cell.length_c   1.000
_cell.angle_alpha   90.00
_cell.angle_beta   90.00
_cell.angle_gamma   90.00
#
_symmetry.space_group_name_H-M   'P 1'
#
loop_
_entity.id
_entity.type
_entity.pdbx_description
1 polymer ?
#
loop_
_entity_poly.entity_id
_entity_poly.type
_entity_poly.pdbx_seq_one_letter_code
_entity_poly.pdbx_strand_id
1 'polypeptide(L)'
;MLRPNILCAKVQQDFDGPHYYAALSIYIWLCFKISEMIETFLMIIIYGRAPLFQYIHHCLHPFVLVIGIHFSVGFTTGTWGMINNIEHCILYFLFALRNFSDKFKKSSNLWFKKFHLIISIGSLIVALTIFILMENGPNCDPFAIKLYTIICVFIFLCFSIGCRWGYISQDDAFGRTGFVIFINSGLKNLLKKSDNLISQKL
;
A
#
# COMPACT_ATOMS: atom_id res chain seq x y z
N MET A 1 0.51 16.98 -35.37
CA MET A 1 1.24 16.04 -34.49
C MET A 1 0.51 15.97 -33.17
N LEU A 2 -0.10 14.83 -32.83
CA LEU A 2 -0.63 14.59 -31.48
C LEU A 2 0.57 14.56 -30.52
N ARG A 3 0.55 15.38 -29.46
CA ARG A 3 1.59 15.30 -28.42
C ARG A 3 1.61 13.87 -27.88
N PRO A 4 2.77 13.22 -27.75
CA PRO A 4 2.83 11.90 -27.15
C PRO A 4 2.20 11.95 -25.75
N ASN A 5 1.35 10.97 -25.45
CA ASN A 5 0.77 10.82 -24.13
C ASN A 5 1.90 10.52 -23.14
N ILE A 6 2.35 11.55 -22.41
CA ILE A 6 3.49 11.47 -21.49
C ILE A 6 3.30 10.34 -20.47
N LEU A 7 2.05 10.07 -20.07
CA LEU A 7 1.72 9.01 -19.11
C LEU A 7 2.03 7.60 -19.65
N CYS A 8 2.08 7.45 -20.96
CA CYS A 8 2.27 6.16 -21.65
C CYS A 8 3.56 6.11 -22.46
N ALA A 9 4.50 7.02 -22.22
CA ALA A 9 5.80 6.96 -22.83
C ALA A 9 6.54 5.70 -22.34
N LYS A 10 6.84 4.79 -23.28
CA LYS A 10 7.80 3.72 -23.02
C LYS A 10 9.16 4.36 -22.80
N VAL A 11 9.89 3.90 -21.78
CA VAL A 11 11.31 4.22 -21.68
C VAL A 11 11.97 3.55 -22.87
N GLN A 12 12.59 4.33 -23.75
CA GLN A 12 13.44 3.75 -24.78
C GLN A 12 14.53 2.98 -24.04
N GLN A 13 14.82 1.76 -24.47
CA GLN A 13 15.90 0.95 -23.87
C GLN A 13 17.28 1.46 -24.27
N ASP A 14 17.30 2.53 -25.05
CA ASP A 14 18.43 3.36 -25.35
C ASP A 14 18.85 3.97 -24.00
N PHE A 15 20.09 3.71 -23.57
CA PHE A 15 20.62 4.21 -22.29
C PHE A 15 21.03 5.69 -22.41
N ASP A 16 20.23 6.50 -23.10
CA ASP A 16 20.40 7.94 -23.17
C ASP A 16 19.94 8.61 -21.87
N GLY A 17 20.51 9.78 -21.59
CA GLY A 17 20.49 10.40 -20.25
C GLY A 17 19.13 10.36 -19.54
N PRO A 18 18.06 10.92 -20.12
CA PRO A 18 16.74 10.97 -19.48
C PRO A 18 16.14 9.59 -19.17
N HIS A 19 16.32 8.63 -20.06
CA HIS A 19 15.81 7.26 -19.91
C HIS A 19 16.58 6.48 -18.83
N TYR A 20 17.90 6.66 -18.78
CA TYR A 20 18.74 6.14 -17.70
C TYR A 20 18.32 6.67 -16.33
N TYR A 21 18.13 7.99 -16.19
CA TYR A 21 17.72 8.59 -14.90
C TYR A 21 16.33 8.13 -14.45
N ALA A 22 15.39 7.94 -15.38
CA ALA A 22 14.07 7.40 -15.07
C ALA A 22 14.17 5.97 -14.53
N ALA A 23 14.93 5.10 -15.21
CA ALA A 23 15.18 3.73 -14.75
C ALA A 23 15.86 3.70 -13.37
N LEU A 24 16.93 4.48 -13.20
CA LEU A 24 17.66 4.59 -11.94
C LEU A 24 16.75 5.06 -10.80
N SER A 25 15.87 6.04 -11.04
CA SER A 25 14.92 6.53 -10.03
C SER A 25 13.96 5.44 -9.58
N ILE A 26 13.50 4.58 -10.49
CA ILE A 26 12.64 3.44 -10.17
C ILE A 26 13.41 2.40 -9.33
N TYR A 27 14.67 2.12 -9.67
CA TYR A 27 15.52 1.22 -8.86
C TYR A 27 15.79 1.77 -7.46
N ILE A 28 16.08 3.07 -7.34
CA ILE A 28 16.25 3.73 -6.03
C ILE A 28 14.95 3.62 -5.22
N TRP A 29 13.80 3.80 -5.87
CA TRP A 29 12.51 3.62 -5.21
C TRP A 29 12.28 2.18 -4.73
N LEU A 30 12.72 1.17 -5.49
CA LEU A 30 12.72 -0.22 -5.02
C LEU A 30 13.57 -0.41 -3.76
N CYS A 31 14.77 0.17 -3.73
CA CYS A 31 15.62 0.12 -2.54
C CYS A 31 14.93 0.77 -1.33
N PHE A 32 14.25 1.90 -1.51
CA PHE A 32 13.46 2.51 -0.46
C PHE A 32 12.34 1.59 0.03
N LYS A 33 11.59 0.95 -0.88
CA LYS A 33 10.53 0.01 -0.51
C LYS A 33 11.03 -1.19 0.29
N ILE A 34 12.22 -1.69 -0.03
CA ILE A 34 12.87 -2.73 0.78
C ILE A 34 13.26 -2.18 2.15
N SER A 35 13.79 -0.95 2.22
CA SER A 35 14.16 -0.32 3.50
C SER A 35 12.95 -0.07 4.42
N GLU A 36 11.75 0.17 3.87
CA GLU A 36 10.51 0.32 4.64
C GLU A 36 10.14 -0.97 5.42
N MET A 37 10.66 -2.13 5.02
CA MET A 37 10.49 -3.37 5.81
C MET A 37 11.12 -3.28 7.20
N ILE A 38 12.13 -2.41 7.38
CA ILE A 38 12.74 -2.13 8.69
C ILE A 38 11.68 -1.62 9.66
N GLU A 39 10.72 -0.80 9.21
CA GLU A 39 9.64 -0.31 10.06
C GLU A 39 8.80 -1.47 10.62
N THR A 40 8.41 -2.42 9.77
CA THR A 40 7.67 -3.62 10.18
C THR A 40 8.48 -4.45 11.18
N PHE A 41 9.78 -4.62 10.92
CA PHE A 41 10.69 -5.35 11.79
C PHE A 41 10.82 -4.69 13.17
N LEU A 42 10.99 -3.36 13.20
CA LEU A 42 11.04 -2.57 14.44
C LEU A 42 9.71 -2.65 15.20
N MET A 43 8.56 -2.65 14.52
CA MET A 43 7.27 -2.84 15.18
C MET A 43 7.17 -4.21 15.88
N ILE A 44 7.66 -5.27 15.23
CA ILE A 44 7.71 -6.61 15.82
C ILE A 44 8.63 -6.64 17.04
N ILE A 45 9.83 -6.06 16.95
CA ILE A 45 10.78 -6.03 18.07
C ILE A 45 10.22 -5.22 19.26
N ILE A 46 9.72 -4.02 19.00
CA ILE A 46 9.33 -3.06 20.06
C ILE A 46 7.97 -3.43 20.67
N TYR A 47 7.01 -3.84 19.84
CA TYR A 47 5.62 -4.06 20.26
C TYR A 47 5.20 -5.53 20.23
N GLY A 48 6.09 -6.45 19.85
CA GLY A 48 5.81 -7.88 19.72
C GLY A 48 4.93 -8.26 18.51
N ARG A 49 4.58 -7.29 17.66
CA ARG A 49 3.64 -7.48 16.54
C ARG A 49 3.67 -6.32 15.55
N ALA A 50 3.26 -6.60 14.31
CA ALA A 50 2.90 -5.61 13.31
C ALA A 50 1.45 -5.84 12.84
N PRO A 51 0.69 -4.78 12.51
CA PRO A 51 -0.61 -4.95 11.88
C PRO A 51 -0.47 -5.75 10.57
N LEU A 52 -1.39 -6.69 10.34
CA LEU A 52 -1.37 -7.55 9.15
C LEU A 52 -1.30 -6.73 7.85
N PHE A 53 -2.02 -5.61 7.80
CA PHE A 53 -1.97 -4.69 6.68
C PHE A 53 -0.55 -4.19 6.40
N GLN A 54 0.17 -3.72 7.43
CA GLN A 54 1.55 -3.25 7.29
C GLN A 54 2.44 -4.34 6.71
N TYR A 55 2.30 -5.57 7.22
CA TYR A 55 3.06 -6.72 6.75
C TYR A 55 2.77 -7.03 5.27
N ILE A 56 1.49 -7.15 4.91
CA ILE A 56 1.08 -7.43 3.52
C ILE A 56 1.57 -6.31 2.60
N HIS A 57 1.39 -5.05 2.99
CA HIS A 57 1.81 -3.88 2.20
C HIS A 57 3.33 -3.87 1.97
N HIS A 58 4.13 -3.99 3.04
CA HIS A 58 5.60 -3.95 2.94
C HIS A 58 6.21 -5.18 2.27
N CYS A 59 5.54 -6.33 2.27
CA CYS A 59 6.01 -7.51 1.52
C CYS A 59 5.56 -7.48 0.05
N LEU A 60 4.32 -7.08 -0.22
CA LEU A 60 3.76 -7.11 -1.56
C LEU A 60 4.34 -6.00 -2.45
N HIS A 61 4.54 -4.80 -1.91
CA HIS A 61 4.92 -3.64 -2.71
C HIS A 61 6.32 -3.77 -3.36
N PRO A 62 7.38 -4.23 -2.68
CA PRO A 62 8.67 -4.49 -3.32
C PRO A 62 8.57 -5.60 -4.38
N PHE A 63 7.82 -6.67 -4.10
CA PHE A 63 7.65 -7.79 -5.03
C PHE A 63 6.96 -7.36 -6.33
N VAL A 64 5.86 -6.62 -6.19
CA VAL A 64 5.16 -5.97 -7.30
C VAL A 64 6.10 -5.09 -8.10
N LEU A 65 6.93 -4.30 -7.43
CA LEU A 65 7.82 -3.36 -8.10
C LEU A 65 8.93 -4.08 -8.86
N VAL A 66 9.43 -5.21 -8.37
CA VAL A 66 10.35 -6.08 -9.13
C VAL A 66 9.69 -6.59 -10.42
N ILE A 67 8.44 -7.06 -10.34
CA ILE A 67 7.66 -7.45 -11.53
C ILE A 67 7.47 -6.24 -12.46
N GLY A 68 7.04 -5.11 -11.91
CA GLY A 68 6.79 -3.88 -12.65
C GLY A 68 8.03 -3.34 -13.36
N ILE A 69 9.21 -3.41 -12.74
CA ILE A 69 10.49 -3.09 -13.35
C ILE A 69 10.79 -4.08 -14.48
N HIS A 70 10.61 -5.39 -14.26
CA HIS A 70 10.95 -6.38 -15.28
C HIS A 70 10.10 -6.24 -16.56
N PHE A 71 8.81 -5.94 -16.42
CA PHE A 71 7.90 -5.88 -17.55
C PHE A 71 7.68 -4.47 -18.10
N SER A 72 7.83 -3.44 -17.27
CA SER A 72 7.52 -2.05 -17.62
C SER A 72 8.33 -1.05 -16.80
N VAL A 73 9.65 -0.98 -17.04
CA VAL A 73 10.44 0.22 -16.68
C VAL A 73 9.90 1.36 -17.54
N GLY A 74 9.13 2.27 -16.94
CA GLY A 74 8.30 3.17 -17.73
C GLY A 74 7.65 4.26 -16.90
N PHE A 75 7.02 5.21 -17.59
CA PHE A 75 6.26 6.28 -16.96
C PHE A 75 5.11 5.74 -16.09
N THR A 76 4.52 4.59 -16.41
CA THR A 76 3.47 3.95 -15.60
C THR A 76 3.97 3.61 -14.19
N THR A 77 5.08 2.85 -14.11
CA THR A 77 5.73 2.51 -12.84
C THR A 77 6.24 3.76 -12.11
N GLY A 78 6.83 4.71 -12.85
CA GLY A 78 7.31 5.97 -12.30
C GLY A 78 6.18 6.84 -11.73
N THR A 79 5.01 6.86 -12.35
CA THR A 79 3.84 7.63 -11.88
C THR A 79 3.31 7.07 -10.57
N TRP A 80 3.22 5.74 -10.45
CA TRP A 80 2.89 5.09 -9.18
C TRP A 80 3.89 5.50 -8.09
N GLY A 81 5.18 5.43 -8.40
CA GLY A 81 6.24 5.80 -7.46
C GLY A 81 6.23 7.26 -7.05
N MET A 82 5.95 8.17 -7.98
CA MET A 82 5.85 9.59 -7.68
C MET A 82 4.70 9.86 -6.70
N ILE A 83 3.50 9.34 -6.96
CA ILE A 83 2.33 9.53 -6.09
C ILE A 83 2.61 8.97 -4.69
N ASN A 84 3.13 7.74 -4.63
CA ASN A 84 3.41 7.08 -3.37
C ASN A 84 4.52 7.76 -2.56
N ASN A 85 5.58 8.26 -3.23
CA ASN A 85 6.64 9.00 -2.54
C ASN A 85 6.17 10.34 -1.99
N ILE A 86 5.27 11.05 -2.68
CA ILE A 86 4.67 12.30 -2.15
C ILE A 86 3.89 12.01 -0.87
N GLU A 87 3.06 10.97 -0.87
CA GLU A 87 2.36 10.50 0.34
C GLU A 87 3.35 10.16 1.46
N HIS A 88 4.38 9.36 1.17
CA HIS A 88 5.36 8.91 2.15
C HIS A 88 6.18 10.06 2.74
N CYS A 89 6.51 11.09 1.94
CA CYS A 89 7.13 12.31 2.45
C CYS A 89 6.26 12.98 3.51
N ILE A 90 4.96 13.12 3.26
CA ILE A 90 4.02 13.70 4.23
C ILE A 90 3.91 12.80 5.46
N LEU A 91 3.76 11.48 5.26
CA LEU A 91 3.62 10.51 6.33
C LEU A 91 4.83 10.50 7.26
N TYR A 92 6.04 10.36 6.72
CA TYR A 92 7.27 10.30 7.52
C TYR A 92 7.60 11.64 8.16
N PHE A 93 7.32 12.77 7.50
CA PHE A 93 7.43 14.08 8.12
C PHE A 93 6.54 14.18 9.37
N LEU A 94 5.27 13.77 9.26
CA LEU A 94 4.36 13.78 10.38
C LEU A 94 4.82 12.80 11.48
N PHE A 95 5.28 11.59 11.13
CA PHE A 95 5.81 10.63 12.11
C PHE A 95 7.01 11.20 12.86
N ALA A 96 7.92 11.90 12.18
CA ALA A 96 9.03 12.59 12.82
C ALA A 96 8.52 13.63 13.83
N LEU A 97 7.59 14.50 13.44
CA LEU A 97 6.99 15.51 14.33
C LEU A 97 6.36 14.90 15.57
N ARG A 98 5.69 13.75 15.44
CA ARG A 98 5.09 13.03 16.58
C ARG A 98 6.14 12.53 17.58
N ASN A 99 7.34 12.19 17.12
CA ASN A 99 8.42 11.67 17.95
C ASN A 99 9.27 12.78 18.60
N PHE A 100 9.22 14.02 18.12
CA PHE A 100 10.00 15.14 18.68
C PHE A 100 9.44 15.71 20.01
N SER A 101 8.17 15.45 20.36
CA SER A 101 7.59 16.01 21.59
C SER A 101 6.44 15.19 22.14
N ASP A 102 6.50 14.88 23.44
CA ASP A 102 5.41 14.21 24.17
C ASP A 102 4.09 14.98 24.15
N LYS A 103 4.16 16.32 24.06
CA LYS A 103 2.99 17.19 23.93
C LYS A 103 2.28 16.96 22.59
N PHE A 104 3.05 16.82 21.51
CA PHE A 104 2.53 16.44 20.20
C PHE A 104 2.05 15.00 20.18
N LYS A 105 2.75 14.05 20.81
CA LYS A 105 2.35 12.64 20.88
C LYS A 105 0.96 12.43 21.51
N LYS A 106 0.65 13.12 22.60
CA LYS A 106 -0.66 13.04 23.27
C LYS A 106 -1.79 13.69 22.47
N SER A 107 -1.53 14.87 21.89
CA SER A 107 -2.53 15.62 21.12
C SER A 107 -2.75 15.06 19.72
N SER A 108 -1.75 14.38 19.13
CA SER A 108 -1.74 13.85 17.75
C SER A 108 -2.52 12.57 17.51
N ASN A 109 -2.74 11.74 18.52
CA ASN A 109 -3.05 10.32 18.28
C ASN A 109 -4.29 10.06 17.40
N LEU A 110 -5.37 10.85 17.51
CA LEU A 110 -6.58 10.59 16.72
C LEU A 110 -6.63 11.38 15.40
N TRP A 111 -6.25 12.66 15.41
CA TRP A 111 -6.30 13.48 14.19
C TRP A 111 -5.22 13.10 13.20
N PHE A 112 -4.02 12.75 13.67
CA PHE A 112 -2.94 12.24 12.83
C PHE A 112 -3.37 10.99 12.09
N LYS A 113 -3.94 10.05 12.83
CA LYS A 113 -4.46 8.79 12.29
C LYS A 113 -5.47 9.11 11.17
N LYS A 114 -6.48 9.95 11.44
CA LYS A 114 -7.50 10.33 10.45
C LYS A 114 -6.91 11.05 9.23
N PHE A 115 -5.96 11.95 9.44
CA PHE A 115 -5.32 12.72 8.38
C PHE A 115 -4.47 11.83 7.46
N HIS A 116 -3.65 10.96 8.04
CA HIS A 116 -2.90 9.95 7.30
C HIS A 116 -3.85 9.12 6.43
N LEU A 117 -4.95 8.63 7.00
CA LEU A 117 -5.92 7.86 6.24
C LEU A 117 -6.51 8.64 5.05
N ILE A 118 -6.89 9.90 5.25
CA ILE A 118 -7.45 10.73 4.19
C ILE A 118 -6.44 10.91 3.06
N ILE A 119 -5.16 11.14 3.39
CA ILE A 119 -4.10 11.24 2.39
C ILE A 119 -3.91 9.93 1.65
N SER A 120 -3.82 8.78 2.35
CA SER A 120 -3.61 7.47 1.72
C SER A 120 -4.77 7.05 0.83
N ILE A 121 -6.01 7.31 1.25
CA ILE A 121 -7.19 7.06 0.40
C ILE A 121 -7.18 8.02 -0.80
N GLY A 122 -6.84 9.29 -0.58
CA GLY A 122 -6.75 10.29 -1.62
C GLY A 122 -5.70 9.94 -2.68
N SER A 123 -4.50 9.51 -2.27
CA SER A 123 -3.41 9.10 -3.16
C SER A 123 -3.82 7.88 -4.00
N LEU A 124 -4.51 6.91 -3.41
CA LEU A 124 -5.05 5.73 -4.10
C LEU A 124 -6.12 6.09 -5.12
N ILE A 125 -7.05 7.01 -4.79
CA ILE A 125 -8.09 7.47 -5.73
C ILE A 125 -7.44 8.20 -6.92
N VAL A 126 -6.46 9.06 -6.66
CA VAL A 126 -5.71 9.76 -7.72
C VAL A 126 -4.97 8.76 -8.61
N ALA A 127 -4.28 7.79 -8.04
CA ALA A 127 -3.58 6.75 -8.79
C ALA A 127 -4.54 5.90 -9.64
N LEU A 128 -5.65 5.44 -9.08
CA LEU A 128 -6.68 4.69 -9.81
C LEU A 128 -7.24 5.50 -10.98
N THR A 129 -7.53 6.78 -10.75
CA THR A 129 -8.03 7.68 -11.80
C THR A 129 -7.01 7.79 -12.94
N ILE A 130 -5.73 7.96 -12.62
CA ILE A 130 -4.66 8.02 -13.62
C ILE A 130 -4.56 6.70 -14.40
N PHE A 131 -4.59 5.55 -13.74
CA PHE A 131 -4.50 4.25 -14.44
C PHE A 131 -5.71 3.98 -15.33
N ILE A 132 -6.93 4.34 -14.91
CA ILE A 132 -8.13 4.25 -15.76
C ILE A 132 -8.01 5.16 -16.99
N LEU A 133 -7.46 6.37 -16.83
CA LEU A 133 -7.20 7.26 -17.97
C LEU A 133 -6.14 6.67 -18.92
N MET A 134 -5.12 6.00 -18.38
CA MET A 134 -4.08 5.33 -19.16
C MET A 134 -4.61 4.10 -19.90
N GLU A 135 -5.61 3.38 -19.37
CA GLU A 135 -6.20 2.22 -20.04
C GLU A 135 -6.82 2.57 -21.40
N ASN A 136 -7.33 3.79 -21.55
CA ASN A 136 -7.90 4.32 -22.78
C ASN A 136 -6.87 5.09 -23.64
N GLY A 137 -5.62 5.17 -23.19
CA GLY A 137 -4.58 5.94 -23.86
C GLY A 137 -3.90 5.17 -25.00
N PRO A 138 -3.49 5.86 -26.08
CA PRO A 138 -2.68 5.23 -27.12
C PRO A 138 -1.28 4.88 -26.59
N ASN A 139 -0.73 3.75 -27.03
CA ASN A 139 0.65 3.28 -26.77
C ASN A 139 0.98 2.91 -25.31
N CYS A 140 -0.02 2.78 -24.44
CA CYS A 140 0.20 2.36 -23.06
C CYS A 140 0.42 0.85 -22.96
N ASP A 141 1.21 0.41 -21.97
CA ASP A 141 1.40 -1.02 -21.69
C ASP A 141 0.19 -1.58 -20.91
N PRO A 142 -0.65 -2.42 -21.55
CA PRO A 142 -1.86 -2.93 -20.90
C PRO A 142 -1.55 -3.87 -19.74
N PHE A 143 -0.39 -4.54 -19.73
CA PHE A 143 0.00 -5.42 -18.64
C PHE A 143 0.31 -4.61 -17.38
N ALA A 144 1.18 -3.60 -17.52
CA ALA A 144 1.57 -2.75 -16.40
C ALA A 144 0.37 -2.01 -15.80
N ILE A 145 -0.49 -1.45 -16.65
CA ILE A 145 -1.70 -0.75 -16.19
C ILE A 145 -2.59 -1.69 -15.39
N LYS A 146 -2.90 -2.88 -15.93
CA LYS A 146 -3.76 -3.84 -15.22
C LYS A 146 -3.14 -4.30 -13.91
N LEU A 147 -1.84 -4.57 -13.89
CA LEU A 147 -1.10 -4.94 -12.70
C LEU A 147 -1.26 -3.87 -11.61
N TYR A 148 -0.92 -2.61 -11.91
CA TYR A 148 -1.00 -1.52 -10.94
C TYR A 148 -2.43 -1.18 -10.53
N THR A 149 -3.41 -1.25 -11.45
CA THR A 149 -4.83 -1.09 -11.11
C THR A 149 -5.30 -2.14 -10.10
N ILE A 150 -4.98 -3.42 -10.34
CA ILE A 150 -5.34 -4.52 -9.40
C ILE A 150 -4.71 -4.27 -8.03
N ILE A 151 -3.46 -3.81 -8.00
CA ILE A 151 -2.73 -3.58 -6.76
C ILE A 151 -3.28 -2.38 -6.01
N CYS A 152 -3.60 -1.28 -6.69
CA CYS A 152 -4.26 -0.13 -6.08
C CYS A 152 -5.62 -0.51 -5.48
N VAL A 153 -6.43 -1.30 -6.20
CA VAL A 153 -7.70 -1.81 -5.68
C VAL A 153 -7.46 -2.70 -4.45
N PHE A 154 -6.49 -3.61 -4.51
CA PHE A 154 -6.16 -4.48 -3.39
C PHE A 154 -5.73 -3.68 -2.16
N ILE A 155 -4.79 -2.74 -2.31
CA ILE A 155 -4.31 -1.87 -1.24
C ILE A 155 -5.46 -1.02 -0.69
N PHE A 156 -6.32 -0.47 -1.55
CA PHE A 156 -7.50 0.30 -1.15
C PHE A 156 -8.48 -0.51 -0.30
N LEU A 157 -8.73 -1.77 -0.69
CA LEU A 157 -9.57 -2.68 0.10
C LEU A 157 -8.93 -3.00 1.44
N CYS A 158 -7.62 -3.23 1.48
CA CYS A 158 -6.90 -3.46 2.72
C CYS A 158 -6.94 -2.24 3.65
N PHE A 159 -6.76 -1.02 3.12
CA PHE A 159 -6.92 0.22 3.89
C PHE A 159 -8.35 0.35 4.41
N SER A 160 -9.37 0.16 3.56
CA SER A 160 -10.78 0.25 3.95
C SER A 160 -11.12 -0.71 5.11
N ILE A 161 -10.64 -1.95 5.05
CA ILE A 161 -10.84 -2.95 6.11
C ILE A 161 -10.07 -2.56 7.39
N GLY A 162 -8.79 -2.19 7.24
CA GLY A 162 -7.95 -1.73 8.35
C GLY A 162 -8.55 -0.52 9.06
N CYS A 163 -9.20 0.38 8.32
CA CYS A 163 -9.81 1.58 8.85
C CYS A 163 -11.09 1.30 9.62
N ARG A 164 -11.93 0.40 9.10
CA ARG A 164 -13.10 -0.07 9.83
C ARG A 164 -12.71 -0.65 11.19
N TRP A 165 -11.59 -1.35 11.28
CA TRP A 165 -11.16 -2.01 12.51
C TRP A 165 -10.27 -1.15 13.43
N GLY A 166 -9.53 -0.20 12.89
CA GLY A 166 -8.61 0.66 13.66
C GLY A 166 -9.20 2.00 14.12
N TYR A 167 -10.30 2.47 13.52
CA TYR A 167 -10.89 3.79 13.82
C TYR A 167 -12.29 3.73 14.41
N ILE A 168 -13.13 2.80 13.94
CA ILE A 168 -14.54 2.73 14.36
C ILE A 168 -14.69 2.00 15.69
N SER A 169 -13.82 1.04 15.99
CA SER A 169 -13.87 0.27 17.23
C SER A 169 -13.36 1.03 18.46
N GLN A 170 -12.71 2.19 18.31
CA GLN A 170 -11.96 2.93 19.36
C GLN A 170 -10.93 2.12 20.16
N ASP A 171 -10.89 0.80 19.99
CA ASP A 171 -9.77 0.00 20.44
C ASP A 171 -8.52 0.51 19.73
N ASP A 172 -7.41 0.60 20.46
CA ASP A 172 -6.06 0.69 19.88
C ASP A 172 -5.68 -0.60 19.09
N ALA A 173 -6.67 -1.19 18.40
CA ALA A 173 -6.65 -2.36 17.54
C ALA A 173 -5.90 -2.13 16.23
N PHE A 174 -5.30 -0.95 16.03
CA PHE A 174 -4.18 -0.84 15.08
C PHE A 174 -3.04 -1.80 15.45
N GLY A 175 -2.97 -2.24 16.71
CA GLY A 175 -2.13 -3.38 17.12
C GLY A 175 -2.88 -4.70 17.33
N ARG A 176 -4.12 -4.70 17.86
CA ARG A 176 -4.87 -5.94 18.16
C ARG A 176 -5.69 -6.42 16.96
N THR A 177 -5.07 -7.31 16.19
CA THR A 177 -5.72 -8.53 15.70
C THR A 177 -7.07 -8.37 15.00
N GLY A 178 -7.06 -7.81 13.79
CA GLY A 178 -8.16 -8.01 12.87
C GLY A 178 -8.34 -9.49 12.44
N PHE A 179 -7.23 -10.17 12.19
CA PHE A 179 -7.25 -11.52 11.61
C PHE A 179 -7.43 -12.65 12.64
N VAL A 180 -6.90 -12.50 13.86
CA VAL A 180 -7.15 -13.49 14.94
C VAL A 180 -8.63 -13.48 15.34
N ILE A 181 -9.34 -12.35 15.23
CA ILE A 181 -10.78 -12.30 15.44
C ILE A 181 -11.53 -12.94 14.25
N PHE A 182 -11.09 -12.73 13.01
CA PHE A 182 -11.72 -13.35 11.83
C PHE A 182 -11.52 -14.87 11.81
N ILE A 183 -10.30 -15.36 12.09
CA ILE A 183 -10.03 -16.79 12.25
C ILE A 183 -10.76 -17.33 13.48
N ASN A 184 -10.70 -16.70 14.65
CA ASN A 184 -11.38 -17.25 15.82
C ASN A 184 -12.91 -17.23 15.69
N SER A 185 -13.50 -16.23 15.06
CA SER A 185 -14.96 -16.19 14.84
C SER A 185 -15.40 -17.15 13.74
N GLY A 186 -14.65 -17.22 12.63
CA GLY A 186 -14.88 -18.19 11.55
C GLY A 186 -14.68 -19.63 12.01
N LEU A 187 -13.59 -19.91 12.71
CA LEU A 187 -13.26 -21.24 13.26
C LEU A 187 -14.23 -21.64 14.36
N LYS A 188 -14.64 -20.73 15.26
CA LYS A 188 -15.70 -21.02 16.25
C LYS A 188 -17.04 -21.34 15.59
N ASN A 189 -17.41 -20.63 14.53
CA ASN A 189 -18.65 -20.93 13.80
C ASN A 189 -18.58 -22.26 13.04
N LEU A 190 -17.40 -22.62 12.50
CA LEU A 190 -17.19 -23.92 11.85
C LEU A 190 -17.20 -25.06 12.87
N LEU A 191 -16.55 -24.90 14.02
CA LEU A 191 -16.56 -25.89 15.10
C LEU A 191 -17.96 -26.08 15.67
N LYS A 192 -18.70 -24.99 15.93
CA LYS A 192 -20.09 -25.06 16.41
C LYS A 192 -21.03 -25.72 15.39
N LYS A 193 -20.77 -25.54 14.09
CA LYS A 193 -21.53 -26.21 13.01
C LYS A 193 -21.16 -27.70 12.92
N SER A 194 -19.91 -28.06 13.19
CA SER A 194 -19.45 -29.45 13.27
C SER A 194 -20.09 -30.19 14.45
N ASP A 195 -20.15 -29.57 15.63
CA ASP A 195 -20.73 -30.18 16.83
C ASP A 195 -22.23 -30.44 16.66
N ASN A 196 -22.96 -29.50 16.04
CA ASN A 196 -24.39 -29.67 15.73
C ASN A 196 -24.67 -30.77 14.70
N LEU A 197 -23.73 -31.03 13.78
CA LEU A 197 -23.85 -32.12 12.80
C LEU A 197 -23.58 -33.49 13.42
N ILE A 198 -22.72 -33.55 14.45
CA ILE A 198 -22.44 -34.78 15.21
C ILE A 198 -23.62 -35.10 16.13
N SER A 199 -24.22 -34.11 16.78
CA SER A 199 -25.39 -34.32 17.67
C SER A 199 -26.68 -34.70 16.94
N GLN A 200 -26.77 -34.50 15.61
CA GLN A 200 -27.91 -34.94 14.80
C GLN A 200 -27.75 -36.36 14.23
N LYS A 201 -26.56 -36.96 14.36
CA LYS A 201 -26.25 -38.32 13.87
C LYS A 201 -26.14 -39.37 14.98
N LEU A 202 -26.25 -38.97 16.25
CA LEU A 202 -26.39 -39.84 17.42
C LEU A 202 -27.84 -39.78 17.90
#